data_AF-A0ABD5UEH4-F1
#
_entry.id   AF-A0ABD5UEH4-F1
#
_cell.length_a   1.000
_cell.length_b   1.000
_cell.length_c   1.000
_cell.angle_alpha   90.00
_cell.angle_beta   90.00
_cell.angle_gamma   90.00
#
_symmetry.space_group_name_H-M   'P 1'
#
loop_
_entity.id
_entity.type
_entity.pdbx_description
1 polymer ?
#
loop_
_entity_poly.entity_id
_entity_poly.type
_entity_poly.pdbx_seq_one_letter_code
_entity_poly.pdbx_strand_id
1 'polypeptide(L)'
;MPLTATRTTVNMDELGFDGDIEIVVDSRGEQTIVEVDRDGDRWALLFDETGELAERTPAPPVSTPPWLGPAIKKAAPQLRVA
;
A
#
# COMPACT_ATOMS: atom_id res chain seq x y z
N MET A 1 4.29 -21.66 8.20
CA MET A 1 4.05 -20.26 8.59
C MET A 1 2.81 -19.80 7.83
N PRO A 2 1.69 -19.46 8.48
CA PRO A 2 0.54 -18.92 7.75
C PRO A 2 0.94 -17.56 7.15
N LEU A 3 0.79 -17.43 5.84
CA LEU A 3 0.90 -16.14 5.15
C LEU A 3 -0.42 -15.41 5.43
N THR A 4 -0.38 -14.39 6.29
CA THR A 4 -1.56 -13.59 6.59
C THR A 4 -1.61 -12.43 5.60
N ALA A 5 -2.30 -12.65 4.48
CA ALA A 5 -2.67 -11.58 3.56
C ALA A 5 -3.99 -10.96 4.02
N THR A 6 -3.99 -9.65 4.29
CA THR A 6 -5.19 -8.89 4.64
C THR A 6 -5.58 -8.03 3.45
N ARG A 7 -6.77 -8.28 2.88
CA ARG A 7 -7.31 -7.49 1.76
C ARG A 7 -8.33 -6.49 2.30
N THR A 8 -8.12 -5.22 2.00
CA THR A 8 -8.94 -4.09 2.42
C THR A 8 -9.24 -3.22 1.22
N THR A 9 -10.51 -2.91 1.01
CA THR A 9 -10.92 -1.87 0.06
C THR A 9 -10.99 -0.54 0.79
N VAL A 10 -10.25 0.45 0.29
CA VAL A 10 -10.28 1.81 0.83
C VAL A 10 -11.12 2.67 -0.09
N ASN A 11 -12.23 3.21 0.44
CA ASN A 11 -12.99 4.24 -0.24
C ASN A 11 -12.19 5.55 -0.23
N MET A 12 -11.91 6.05 -1.43
CA MET A 12 -11.06 7.22 -1.61
C MET A 12 -11.84 8.53 -1.55
N ASP A 13 -13.17 8.50 -1.71
CA ASP A 13 -14.00 9.71 -1.62
C ASP A 13 -13.85 10.36 -0.23
N GLU A 14 -13.72 9.54 0.82
CA GLU A 14 -13.41 10.00 2.18
C GLU A 14 -12.04 10.68 2.31
N LEU A 15 -11.12 10.41 1.39
CA LEU A 15 -9.79 11.02 1.32
C LEU A 15 -9.73 12.18 0.32
N GLY A 16 -10.84 12.53 -0.33
CA GLY A 16 -10.92 13.59 -1.33
C GLY A 16 -10.41 13.19 -2.71
N PHE A 17 -10.39 11.89 -3.03
CA PHE A 17 -10.08 11.39 -4.37
C PHE A 17 -11.21 10.49 -4.87
N ASP A 18 -11.50 10.49 -6.16
CA ASP A 18 -12.62 9.69 -6.68
C ASP A 18 -12.32 8.18 -6.73
N GLY A 19 -13.29 7.36 -6.32
CA GLY A 19 -13.30 5.91 -6.54
C GLY A 19 -12.80 5.08 -5.34
N ASP A 20 -12.62 3.79 -5.59
CA ASP A 20 -12.16 2.84 -4.58
C ASP A 20 -10.81 2.26 -5.00
N ILE A 21 -9.98 1.96 -4.01
CA ILE A 21 -8.75 1.22 -4.22
C ILE A 21 -8.77 -0.05 -3.41
N GLU A 22 -8.14 -1.06 -3.96
CA GLU A 22 -7.91 -2.30 -3.26
C GLU A 22 -6.49 -2.34 -2.73
N ILE A 23 -6.35 -2.64 -1.44
CA ILE A 23 -5.06 -2.76 -0.78
C ILE A 23 -4.95 -4.17 -0.19
N VAL A 24 -3.90 -4.88 -0.53
CA VAL A 24 -3.55 -6.18 0.03
C VAL A 24 -2.26 -6.01 0.81
N VAL A 25 -2.31 -6.28 2.11
CA VAL A 25 -1.17 -6.25 3.02
C VAL A 25 -0.75 -7.69 3.31
N ASP A 26 0.41 -8.10 2.83
CA ASP A 26 0.97 -9.44 3.00
C ASP A 26 2.22 -9.36 3.90
N SER A 27 2.12 -9.88 5.11
CA SER A 27 3.27 -9.93 6.04
C SER A 27 4.09 -11.20 5.79
N ARG A 28 5.31 -11.03 5.28
CA ARG A 28 6.28 -12.09 4.99
C ARG A 28 7.46 -12.04 5.95
N GLY A 29 7.32 -12.72 7.09
CA GLY A 29 8.37 -12.78 8.10
C GLY A 29 8.65 -11.38 8.65
N GLU A 30 9.83 -10.86 8.31
CA GLU A 30 10.30 -9.53 8.72
C GLU A 30 9.92 -8.42 7.73
N GLN A 31 9.26 -8.75 6.62
CA GLN A 31 8.87 -7.76 5.61
C GLN A 31 7.36 -7.68 5.46
N THR A 32 6.86 -6.51 5.08
CA THR A 32 5.44 -6.33 4.74
C THR A 32 5.32 -5.85 3.31
N ILE A 33 4.59 -6.59 2.48
CA ILE A 33 4.33 -6.24 1.10
C ILE A 33 2.93 -5.64 1.03
N VAL A 34 2.79 -4.43 0.51
CA VAL A 34 1.50 -3.79 0.28
C VAL A 34 1.29 -3.67 -1.21
N GLU A 35 0.37 -4.48 -1.74
CA GLU A 35 -0.12 -4.33 -3.11
C GLU A 35 -1.33 -3.41 -3.11
N VAL A 36 -1.35 -2.44 -4.01
CA VAL A 36 -2.41 -1.47 -4.20
C VAL A 36 -2.86 -1.56 -5.64
N ASP A 37 -4.14 -1.79 -5.87
CA ASP A 37 -4.74 -1.90 -7.19
C ASP A 37 -5.84 -0.83 -7.30
N ARG A 38 -5.68 0.06 -8.27
CA ARG A 38 -6.65 1.11 -8.59
C ARG A 38 -6.91 1.12 -10.09
N ASP A 39 -8.11 0.73 -10.50
CA ASP A 39 -8.54 0.78 -11.91
C ASP A 39 -7.56 0.06 -12.88
N GLY A 40 -6.89 -1.00 -12.42
CA GLY A 40 -5.87 -1.73 -13.18
C GLY A 40 -4.44 -1.19 -13.06
N ASP A 41 -4.25 -0.06 -12.38
CA ASP A 41 -2.95 0.48 -12.02
C ASP A 41 -2.48 -0.18 -10.70
N ARG A 42 -1.51 -1.10 -10.80
CA ARG A 42 -1.01 -1.85 -9.65
C ARG A 42 0.33 -1.31 -9.16
N TRP A 43 0.38 -1.07 -7.86
CA TRP A 43 1.54 -0.62 -7.11
C TRP A 43 1.88 -1.66 -6.04
N ALA A 44 3.13 -2.06 -5.93
CA ALA A 44 3.60 -2.93 -4.85
C ALA A 44 4.67 -2.20 -4.04
N LEU A 45 4.50 -2.14 -2.73
CA LEU A 45 5.35 -1.44 -1.79
C LEU A 45 5.90 -2.43 -0.80
N LEU A 46 7.22 -2.53 -0.74
CA LEU A 46 7.93 -3.37 0.20
C LEU A 46 8.31 -2.52 1.41
N PHE A 47 7.84 -2.93 2.58
CA PHE A 47 8.22 -2.36 3.86
C PHE A 47 9.13 -3.34 4.60
N ASP A 48 10.14 -2.81 5.28
CA ASP A 48 11.01 -3.59 6.15
C ASP A 48 10.35 -3.88 7.52
N GLU A 49 11.10 -4.50 8.43
CA GLU A 49 10.64 -4.94 9.76
C GLU A 49 10.16 -3.79 10.65
N THR A 50 10.68 -2.59 10.42
CA THR A 50 10.32 -1.38 11.15
C THR A 50 9.05 -0.73 10.59
N GLY A 51 8.55 -1.23 9.46
CA GLY A 51 7.43 -0.67 8.72
C GLY A 51 7.83 0.55 7.88
N GLU A 52 9.12 0.79 7.63
CA GLU A 52 9.58 1.82 6.70
C GLU A 52 9.57 1.32 5.25
N LEU A 53 9.31 2.22 4.30
CA LEU A 53 9.25 1.87 2.88
C LEU A 53 10.66 1.61 2.35
N ALA A 54 10.98 0.34 2.08
CA ALA A 54 12.25 -0.08 1.51
C ALA A 54 12.25 0.03 -0.02
N GLU A 55 11.22 -0.50 -0.69
CA GLU A 55 11.14 -0.54 -2.16
C GLU A 55 9.72 -0.30 -2.68
N ARG A 56 9.60 0.16 -3.93
CA ARG A 56 8.32 0.36 -4.61
C ARG A 56 8.40 -0.13 -6.05
N THR A 57 7.32 -0.73 -6.52
CA THR A 57 7.15 -1.23 -7.89
C THR A 57 5.84 -0.68 -8.46
N PRO A 58 5.84 -0.03 -9.63
CA PRO A 58 7.00 0.25 -10.49
C PRO A 58 8.06 1.15 -9.83
N ALA A 59 9.33 0.92 -10.17
CA ALA A 59 10.45 1.68 -9.62
C ALA A 59 10.34 3.17 -10.00
N PRO A 60 10.80 4.11 -9.16
CA PRO A 60 10.84 5.54 -9.50
C PRO A 60 11.57 5.75 -10.85
N PRO A 61 11.07 6.61 -11.75
CA PRO A 61 10.58 7.96 -11.46
C PRO A 61 9.06 8.17 -11.58
N VAL A 62 8.24 7.12 -11.50
CA VAL A 62 6.78 7.30 -11.56
C VAL A 62 6.35 8.23 -10.42
N SER A 63 5.74 9.37 -10.76
CA SER A 63 5.24 10.33 -9.78
C SER A 63 4.35 9.60 -8.80
N THR A 64 4.80 9.54 -7.54
CA THR A 64 4.04 8.89 -6.47
C THR A 64 2.67 9.56 -6.42
N PRO A 65 1.57 8.84 -6.64
CA PRO A 65 0.28 9.46 -6.67
C PRO A 65 -0.04 10.09 -5.31
N PRO A 66 -0.62 11.29 -5.26
CA PRO A 66 -0.90 12.00 -4.00
C PRO A 66 -1.82 11.22 -3.07
N TRP A 67 -2.59 10.28 -3.64
CA TRP A 67 -3.52 9.42 -2.93
C TRP A 67 -2.87 8.18 -2.30
N LEU A 68 -1.65 7.79 -2.71
CA LEU A 68 -1.01 6.54 -2.30
C LEU A 68 -0.63 6.54 -0.80
N GLY A 69 -0.04 7.64 -0.31
CA GLY A 69 0.29 7.77 1.12
C GLY A 69 -0.94 7.68 2.04
N PRO A 70 -1.98 8.49 1.82
CA PRO A 70 -3.23 8.45 2.59
C PRO A 70 -3.93 7.08 2.56
N ALA A 71 -3.95 6.46 1.38
CA ALA A 71 -4.49 5.12 1.15
C ALA A 71 -3.83 4.05 2.05
N ILE A 72 -2.50 3.97 2.00
CA ILE A 72 -1.74 3.01 2.80
C ILE A 72 -1.93 3.30 4.28
N LYS A 73 -1.88 4.57 4.71
CA LYS A 73 -2.09 4.96 6.11
C LYS A 73 -3.47 4.54 6.62
N LYS A 74 -4.49 4.49 5.76
CA LYS A 74 -5.84 4.06 6.11
C LYS A 74 -5.95 2.54 6.21
N ALA A 75 -5.33 1.79 5.29
CA ALA A 75 -5.35 0.32 5.34
C ALA A 75 -4.36 -0.28 6.35
N ALA A 76 -3.22 0.36 6.55
CA ALA A 76 -2.11 -0.07 7.38
C ALA A 76 -1.48 1.13 8.10
N PRO A 77 -2.14 1.67 9.15
CA PRO A 77 -1.67 2.83 9.90
C PRO A 77 -0.32 2.63 10.60
N GLN A 78 0.11 1.38 10.77
CA GLN A 78 1.41 1.02 11.33
C GLN A 78 2.57 1.25 10.36
N LEU A 79 2.33 1.35 9.05
CA LEU A 79 3.37 1.51 8.03
C LEU A 79 3.70 2.98 7.80
N ARG A 80 4.98 3.27 7.57
CA ARG A 80 5.52 4.59 7.33
C ARG A 80 5.93 4.74 5.87
N VAL A 81 5.11 5.49 5.14
CA VAL A 81 5.42 5.95 3.79
C VAL A 81 6.04 7.33 3.95
N ALA A 82 7.36 7.42 3.82
CA ALA A 82 8.12 8.67 3.94
C ALA A 82 7.97 9.56 2.70
#